data_AF-A0AAD7SLJ2-F1
#
_entry.id   AF-A0AAD7SLJ2-F1
#
_cell.length_a   1.000
_cell.length_b   1.000
_cell.length_c   1.000
_cell.angle_alpha   90.00
_cell.angle_beta   90.00
_cell.angle_gamma   90.00
#
_symmetry.space_group_name_H-M   'P 1'
#
loop_
_entity.id
_entity.type
_entity.pdbx_description
1 polymer ?
#
loop_
_entity_poly.entity_id
_entity_poly.type
_entity_poly.pdbx_seq_one_letter_code
_entity_poly.pdbx_strand_id
1 'polypeptide(L)'
;MAANSDMLLGLVEEFVSGQQDSKAAETATGVKTGQFTVLELVEALGLSLTSSDAQARSRGVQLLSQVLEECYASLSEREVEVLITFYENRLKDHYAITPHVLQGIKALVSPDVAMPWPALHMRI
;
A
#
# COMPACT_ATOMS: atom_id res chain seq x y z
N MET A 1 14.61 11.21 -12.55
CA MET A 1 13.23 10.66 -12.60
C MET A 1 13.24 9.23 -13.15
N ALA A 2 13.71 8.94 -14.37
CA ALA A 2 13.74 7.55 -14.90
C ALA A 2 14.45 6.51 -14.00
N ALA A 3 15.61 6.86 -13.42
CA ALA A 3 16.36 5.94 -12.56
C ALA A 3 15.63 5.50 -11.28
N ASN A 4 14.76 6.36 -10.71
CA ASN A 4 14.00 6.02 -9.50
C ASN A 4 12.82 5.10 -9.84
N SER A 5 12.19 5.31 -11.01
CA SER A 5 11.13 4.44 -11.50
C SER A 5 11.63 3.03 -11.80
N ASP A 6 12.78 2.89 -12.47
CA ASP A 6 13.41 1.59 -12.75
C ASP A 6 13.81 0.88 -11.45
N MET A 7 14.34 1.62 -10.47
CA MET A 7 14.67 1.08 -9.15
C MET A 7 13.42 0.58 -8.41
N LEU A 8 12.34 1.38 -8.38
CA LEU A 8 11.08 1.00 -7.73
C LEU A 8 10.45 -0.24 -8.38
N LEU A 9 10.47 -0.31 -9.72
CA LEU A 9 10.01 -1.50 -10.44
C LEU A 9 10.81 -2.74 -10.06
N GLY A 10 12.14 -2.64 -9.97
CA GLY A 10 12.99 -3.74 -9.51
C GLY A 10 12.64 -4.22 -8.09
N LEU A 11 12.45 -3.29 -7.15
CA LEU A 11 12.03 -3.62 -5.78
C LEU A 11 10.67 -4.35 -5.76
N VAL A 12 9.72 -3.87 -6.56
CA VAL A 12 8.39 -4.48 -6.68
C VAL A 12 8.47 -5.88 -7.30
N GLU A 13 9.23 -6.07 -8.38
CA GLU A 13 9.38 -7.35 -9.05
C GLU A 13 10.06 -8.41 -8.15
N GLU A 14 11.13 -8.03 -7.45
CA GLU A 14 11.84 -8.90 -6.51
C GLU A 14 10.94 -9.33 -5.33
N PHE A 15 10.09 -8.42 -4.84
CA PHE A 15 9.12 -8.75 -3.81
C PHE A 15 7.99 -9.63 -4.37
N VAL A 16 7.35 -9.24 -5.48
CA VAL A 16 6.17 -9.94 -6.01
C VAL A 16 6.51 -11.37 -6.47
N SER A 17 7.70 -11.58 -7.04
CA SER A 17 8.19 -12.91 -7.43
C SER A 17 8.50 -13.83 -6.24
N GLY A 18 8.40 -13.34 -5.00
CA GLY A 18 8.63 -14.13 -3.78
C GLY A 18 10.11 -14.34 -3.46
N GLN A 19 11.01 -13.59 -4.09
CA GLN A 19 12.44 -13.78 -3.93
C GLN A 19 12.98 -13.12 -2.65
N GLN A 20 12.46 -11.95 -2.27
CA GLN A 20 12.98 -11.17 -1.14
C GLN A 20 11.91 -10.34 -0.41
N ASP A 21 11.42 -10.84 0.73
CA ASP A 21 10.46 -10.10 1.58
C ASP A 21 11.06 -8.83 2.21
N SER A 22 12.39 -8.75 2.34
CA SER A 22 13.09 -7.57 2.85
C SER A 22 12.88 -6.32 2.01
N LYS A 23 12.46 -6.47 0.74
CA LYS A 23 12.23 -5.36 -0.19
C LYS A 23 11.08 -4.45 0.23
N ALA A 24 10.15 -4.94 1.06
CA ALA A 24 9.12 -4.08 1.64
C ALA A 24 9.71 -2.99 2.53
N ALA A 25 10.70 -3.31 3.36
CA ALA A 25 11.35 -2.33 4.24
C ALA A 25 12.18 -1.32 3.43
N GLU A 26 12.86 -1.76 2.37
CA GLU A 26 13.58 -0.88 1.45
C GLU A 26 12.63 0.09 0.74
N THR A 27 11.50 -0.42 0.24
CA THR A 27 10.46 0.38 -0.41
C THR A 27 9.84 1.40 0.57
N ALA A 28 9.52 0.97 1.79
CA ALA A 28 9.00 1.84 2.84
C ALA A 28 10.00 2.95 3.21
N THR A 29 11.29 2.61 3.31
CA THR A 29 12.35 3.60 3.55
C THR A 29 12.43 4.61 2.42
N GLY A 30 12.35 4.16 1.17
CA GLY A 30 12.31 5.06 0.00
C GLY A 30 11.12 6.01 0.02
N VAL A 31 9.93 5.53 0.39
CA VAL A 31 8.73 6.38 0.54
C VAL A 31 8.90 7.38 1.70
N LYS A 32 9.38 6.94 2.87
CA LYS A 32 9.65 7.81 4.04
C LYS A 32 10.64 8.92 3.75
N THR A 33 11.67 8.61 2.97
CA THR A 33 12.73 9.57 2.62
C THR A 33 12.35 10.45 1.42
N GLY A 34 11.17 10.24 0.82
CA GLY A 34 10.68 10.99 -0.33
C GLY A 34 11.40 10.64 -1.64
N GLN A 35 12.09 9.49 -1.71
CA GLN A 35 12.70 8.99 -2.95
C GLN A 35 11.63 8.59 -3.98
N PHE A 36 10.50 8.08 -3.48
CA PHE A 36 9.30 7.75 -4.24
C PHE A 36 8.06 8.18 -3.44
N THR A 37 6.95 8.37 -4.15
CA THR A 37 5.63 8.62 -3.56
C THR A 37 4.82 7.32 -3.46
N VAL A 38 3.77 7.33 -2.63
CA VAL A 38 2.81 6.21 -2.56
C VAL A 38 2.10 6.03 -3.90
N LEU A 39 1.84 7.11 -4.63
CA LEU A 39 1.26 7.05 -5.97
C LEU A 39 2.17 6.29 -6.95
N GLU A 40 3.47 6.61 -7.00
CA GLU A 40 4.44 5.90 -7.85
C GLU A 40 4.54 4.41 -7.48
N LEU A 41 4.44 4.06 -6.20
CA LEU A 41 4.37 2.67 -5.76
C LEU A 41 3.12 1.96 -6.29
N VAL A 42 1.94 2.59 -6.19
CA VAL A 42 0.69 2.01 -6.70
C VAL A 42 0.73 1.82 -8.22
N GLU A 43 1.34 2.76 -8.95
CA GLU A 43 1.55 2.65 -10.39
C GLU A 43 2.48 1.48 -10.74
N ALA A 44 3.62 1.37 -10.06
CA ALA A 44 4.56 0.25 -10.23
C ALA A 44 3.92 -1.11 -9.90
N LEU A 45 3.04 -1.14 -8.89
CA LEU A 45 2.29 -2.32 -8.50
C LEU A 45 1.16 -2.68 -9.48
N GLY A 46 0.80 -1.82 -10.43
CA GLY A 46 -0.40 -1.96 -11.27
C GLY A 46 -0.54 -3.33 -11.95
N LEU A 47 0.54 -3.88 -12.50
CA LEU A 47 0.55 -5.21 -13.14
C LEU A 47 0.29 -6.33 -12.12
N SER A 48 0.89 -6.25 -10.93
CA SER A 48 0.69 -7.24 -9.88
C SER A 48 -0.72 -7.18 -9.30
N LEU A 49 -1.27 -5.98 -9.07
CA LEU A 49 -2.57 -5.76 -8.46
C LEU A 49 -3.75 -6.09 -9.38
N THR A 50 -3.51 -6.15 -10.70
CA THR A 50 -4.50 -6.49 -11.74
C THR A 50 -4.23 -7.84 -12.40
N SER A 51 -3.21 -8.57 -11.94
CA SER A 51 -2.86 -9.89 -12.46
C SER A 51 -4.03 -10.86 -12.36
N SER A 52 -4.16 -11.76 -13.32
CA SER A 52 -5.13 -12.87 -13.24
C SER A 52 -4.71 -13.89 -12.16
N ASP A 53 -3.42 -13.98 -11.84
CA ASP A 53 -2.91 -14.83 -10.76
C ASP A 53 -3.19 -14.22 -9.38
N ALA A 54 -3.91 -14.97 -8.55
CA ALA A 54 -4.26 -14.56 -7.19
C ALA A 54 -3.03 -14.42 -6.29
N GLN A 55 -1.95 -15.19 -6.52
CA GLN A 55 -0.72 -15.07 -5.74
C GLN A 55 0.01 -13.78 -6.05
N ALA A 56 0.20 -13.44 -7.33
CA ALA A 56 0.74 -12.15 -7.74
C ALA A 56 -0.05 -10.97 -7.14
N ARG A 57 -1.39 -11.02 -7.17
CA ARG A 57 -2.23 -10.00 -6.52
C ARG A 57 -2.01 -9.97 -5.01
N SER A 58 -1.97 -11.12 -4.35
CA SER A 58 -1.73 -11.24 -2.91
C SER A 58 -0.43 -10.58 -2.50
N ARG A 59 0.66 -10.85 -3.23
CA ARG A 59 1.98 -10.26 -3.00
C ARG A 59 2.00 -8.76 -3.24
N GLY A 60 1.33 -8.27 -4.29
CA GLY A 60 1.20 -6.83 -4.55
C GLY A 60 0.46 -6.10 -3.42
N VAL A 61 -0.65 -6.67 -2.93
CA VAL A 61 -1.40 -6.11 -1.80
C VAL A 61 -0.60 -6.22 -0.49
N GLN A 62 0.15 -7.30 -0.29
CA GLN A 62 1.05 -7.46 0.86
C GLN A 62 2.09 -6.34 0.89
N LEU A 63 2.78 -6.08 -0.22
CA LEU A 63 3.80 -5.03 -0.32
C LEU A 63 3.22 -3.66 0.02
N LEU A 64 2.10 -3.31 -0.62
CA LEU A 64 1.43 -2.03 -0.37
C LEU A 64 1.07 -1.88 1.12
N SER A 65 0.49 -2.93 1.71
CA SER A 65 0.03 -2.89 3.11
C SER A 65 1.19 -2.75 4.10
N GLN A 66 2.32 -3.41 3.84
CA GLN A 66 3.53 -3.28 4.65
C GLN A 66 4.16 -1.88 4.54
N VAL A 67 4.17 -1.30 3.33
CA VAL A 67 4.68 0.07 3.15
C VAL A 67 3.79 1.10 3.85
N LEU A 68 2.46 0.95 3.76
CA LEU A 68 1.51 1.86 4.40
C LEU A 68 1.57 1.81 5.93
N GLU A 69 1.87 0.66 6.52
CA GLU A 69 2.08 0.52 7.98
C GLU A 69 3.22 1.42 8.47
N GLU A 70 4.21 1.67 7.62
CA GLU A 70 5.35 2.52 7.93
C GLU A 70 5.16 3.97 7.49
N CYS A 71 4.36 4.24 6.46
CA CYS A 71 4.32 5.53 5.77
C CYS A 71 2.99 6.29 5.93
N TYR A 72 2.06 5.83 6.76
CA TYR A 72 0.73 6.46 6.91
C TYR A 72 0.77 7.98 7.09
N ALA A 73 1.73 8.51 7.87
CA ALA A 73 1.82 9.93 8.18
C ALA A 73 2.11 10.85 6.97
N SER A 74 2.54 10.29 5.83
CA SER A 74 2.78 11.06 4.60
C SER A 74 1.59 11.09 3.63
N LEU A 75 0.48 10.42 3.97
CA LEU A 75 -0.71 10.38 3.12
C LEU A 75 -1.60 11.60 3.30
N SER A 76 -2.10 12.12 2.20
CA SER A 76 -3.22 13.07 2.19
C SER A 76 -4.57 12.38 2.41
N GLU A 77 -5.57 13.15 2.85
CA GLU A 77 -6.95 12.66 3.01
C GLU A 77 -7.48 11.99 1.72
N ARG A 78 -7.16 12.58 0.55
CA ARG A 78 -7.58 12.04 -0.74
C ARG A 78 -6.94 10.69 -1.06
N GLU A 79 -5.65 10.52 -0.75
CA GLU A 79 -4.96 9.24 -0.92
C GLU A 79 -5.54 8.18 0.01
N VAL A 80 -5.86 8.55 1.25
CA VAL A 80 -6.53 7.65 2.20
C VAL A 80 -7.90 7.20 1.68
N GLU A 81 -8.74 8.11 1.17
CA GLU A 81 -10.04 7.75 0.58
C GLU A 81 -9.92 6.73 -0.58
N VAL A 82 -8.96 6.96 -1.48
CA VAL A 82 -8.70 6.08 -2.63
C VAL A 82 -8.21 4.71 -2.15
N LEU A 83 -7.29 4.68 -1.17
CA LEU A 83 -6.76 3.44 -0.61
C LEU A 83 -7.83 2.65 0.16
N ILE A 84 -8.70 3.31 0.93
CA ILE A 84 -9.84 2.65 1.59
C ILE A 84 -10.74 2.00 0.53
N THR A 85 -11.14 2.75 -0.50
CA THR A 85 -11.97 2.23 -1.59
C THR A 85 -11.29 1.04 -2.30
N PHE A 86 -9.98 1.12 -2.50
CA PHE A 86 -9.19 0.02 -3.05
C PHE A 86 -9.23 -1.23 -2.15
N TYR A 87 -8.98 -1.08 -0.85
CA TYR A 87 -8.99 -2.19 0.10
C TYR A 87 -10.39 -2.81 0.28
N GLU A 88 -11.45 -2.01 0.31
CA GLU A 88 -12.84 -2.49 0.31
C GLU A 88 -13.15 -3.37 -0.91
N ASN A 89 -12.66 -2.97 -2.09
CA ASN A 89 -12.79 -3.78 -3.29
C ASN A 89 -11.96 -5.07 -3.21
N ARG A 90 -10.77 -5.02 -2.60
CA ARG A 90 -9.90 -6.19 -2.41
C ARG A 90 -10.40 -7.16 -1.33
N LEU A 91 -11.24 -6.73 -0.38
CA LEU A 91 -11.93 -7.64 0.56
C LEU A 91 -12.83 -8.65 -0.16
N LYS A 92 -13.34 -8.31 -1.34
CA LYS A 92 -14.22 -9.16 -2.17
C LYS A 92 -13.44 -10.09 -3.12
N ASP A 93 -12.10 -10.00 -3.12
CA ASP A 93 -11.23 -10.84 -3.94
C ASP A 93 -11.01 -12.21 -3.26
N HIS A 94 -10.01 -12.96 -3.72
CA HIS A 94 -9.63 -14.27 -3.22
C HIS A 94 -9.21 -14.21 -1.74
N TYR A 95 -9.57 -15.25 -0.97
CA TYR A 95 -9.34 -15.31 0.49
C TYR A 95 -7.86 -15.16 0.92
N ALA A 96 -6.93 -15.49 0.03
CA ALA A 96 -5.49 -15.37 0.26
C ALA A 96 -5.06 -13.90 0.44
N ILE A 97 -5.81 -12.96 -0.13
CA ILE A 97 -5.51 -11.52 -0.13
C ILE A 97 -6.07 -10.85 1.13
N THR A 98 -7.15 -11.38 1.69
CA THR A 98 -7.84 -10.87 2.89
C THR A 98 -6.90 -10.49 4.06
N PRO A 99 -5.92 -11.31 4.51
CA PRO A 99 -5.05 -10.92 5.61
C PRO A 99 -4.26 -9.64 5.32
N HIS A 100 -3.79 -9.47 4.08
CA HIS A 100 -3.04 -8.28 3.67
C HIS A 100 -3.96 -7.06 3.58
N VAL A 101 -5.19 -7.23 3.10
CA VAL A 101 -6.19 -6.16 3.07
C VAL A 101 -6.50 -5.65 4.47
N LEU A 102 -6.70 -6.56 5.44
CA LEU A 102 -6.94 -6.18 6.82
C LEU A 102 -5.73 -5.46 7.44
N GLN A 103 -4.50 -5.87 7.12
CA GLN A 103 -3.29 -5.16 7.52
C GLN A 103 -3.26 -3.73 6.96
N GLY A 104 -3.57 -3.55 5.68
CA GLY A 104 -3.61 -2.23 5.05
C GLY A 104 -4.68 -1.33 5.64
N ILE A 105 -5.90 -1.84 5.86
CA ILE A 105 -6.97 -1.07 6.53
C ILE A 105 -6.53 -0.69 7.94
N LYS A 106 -5.95 -1.63 8.71
CA LYS A 106 -5.40 -1.34 10.04
C LYS A 106 -4.38 -0.19 9.99
N ALA A 107 -3.48 -0.19 9.02
CA ALA A 107 -2.50 0.90 8.85
C ALA A 107 -3.18 2.26 8.60
N LEU A 108 -4.26 2.29 7.81
CA LEU A 108 -5.00 3.51 7.49
C LEU A 108 -5.88 4.05 8.64
N VAL A 109 -6.29 3.19 9.57
CA VAL A 109 -7.15 3.57 10.71
C VAL A 109 -6.38 3.64 12.04
N SER A 110 -5.08 3.34 12.05
CA SER A 110 -4.31 3.24 13.29
C SER A 110 -4.18 4.60 13.98
N PRO A 111 -4.48 4.68 15.29
CA PRO A 111 -4.70 5.93 16.02
C PRO A 111 -3.44 6.72 16.44
N ASP A 112 -2.26 6.49 15.85
CA ASP A 112 -1.13 7.46 15.99
C ASP A 112 -1.41 8.79 15.26
N VAL A 113 -2.60 8.86 14.67
CA VAL A 113 -3.45 10.01 14.47
C VAL A 113 -3.45 10.97 15.67
N ALA A 114 -2.60 11.98 15.56
CA ALA A 114 -2.86 13.31 16.09
C ALA A 114 -4.03 13.99 15.32
N MET A 115 -5.20 13.33 15.23
CA MET A 115 -6.45 14.03 14.91
C MET A 115 -7.12 14.39 16.23
N PRO A 116 -7.28 15.67 16.54
CA PRO A 116 -8.33 16.03 17.48
C PRO A 116 -9.66 15.56 16.88
N TRP A 117 -10.43 14.83 17.66
CA TRP A 117 -11.79 14.44 17.32
C TRP A 117 -12.78 15.56 17.68
N PRO A 118 -13.07 16.51 16.77
CA PRO A 118 -14.40 17.14 16.79
C PRO A 118 -15.19 16.97 15.48
N ALA A 119 -14.68 16.30 14.45
CA ALA A 119 -15.33 16.28 13.14
C ALA A 119 -16.33 15.13 12.89
N LEU A 120 -16.45 14.12 13.75
CA LEU A 120 -17.40 13.02 13.54
C LEU A 120 -18.82 13.28 14.06
N HIS A 121 -19.09 14.47 14.61
CA HIS A 121 -20.44 14.95 14.89
C HIS A 121 -21.00 15.72 13.68
N MET A 122 -21.21 15.05 12.55
CA MET A 122 -22.26 15.40 11.58
C MET A 122 -22.19 14.47 10.37
N ARG A 123 -22.82 13.30 10.49
CA ARG A 123 -23.39 12.59 9.35
C ARG A 123 -24.58 11.78 9.85
N ILE A 124 -25.71 12.48 9.78
CA ILE A 124 -27.14 12.12 9.76
C ILE A 124 -27.47 10.65 10.03
#